data_AF-A0A7X2MHD1-F1
#
_entry.id   AF-A0A7X2MHD1-F1
#
_cell.length_a   1.000
_cell.length_b   1.000
_cell.length_c   1.000
_cell.angle_alpha   90.00
_cell.angle_beta   90.00
_cell.angle_gamma   90.00
#
_symmetry.space_group_name_H-M   'P 1'
#
loop_
_entity.id
_entity.type
_entity.pdbx_description
1 polymer ?
#
loop_
_entity_poly.entity_id
_entity_poly.type
_entity_poly.pdbx_seq_one_letter_code
_entity_poly.pdbx_strand_id
1 'polypeptide(L)' 'EPINQKGDKARKRKGLSPTKRRIKRGLFRSNKGFLINADVNGALQILRKVVPNAFADGIDGIGLVPVKLNLNF' A
#
# COMPACT_ATOMS: atom_id res chain seq x y z
N GLU A 1 -13.75 1.69 -1.30
CA GLU A 1 -13.64 2.57 -0.12
C GLU A 1 -12.43 2.25 0.74
N PRO A 2 -11.82 3.27 1.39
CA PRO A 2 -10.74 3.09 2.36
C PRO A 2 -11.22 2.24 3.54
N ILE A 3 -10.42 1.26 3.97
CA ILE A 3 -10.76 0.43 5.12
C ILE A 3 -10.24 1.12 6.39
N ASN A 4 -11.12 1.72 7.19
CA ASN A 4 -10.76 2.39 8.44
C ASN A 4 -10.43 1.44 9.61
N GLN A 5 -10.28 0.14 9.32
CA GLN A 5 -9.93 -0.91 10.29
C GLN A 5 -8.57 -1.54 9.96
N LYS A 6 -8.06 -2.41 10.84
CA LYS A 6 -6.85 -3.22 10.59
C LYS A 6 -7.03 -4.02 9.28
N GLY A 7 -6.18 -3.75 8.29
CA GLY A 7 -6.31 -4.29 6.93
C GLY A 7 -6.36 -5.82 6.89
N ASP A 8 -5.55 -6.51 7.70
CA ASP A 8 -5.55 -7.97 7.78
C ASP A 8 -6.89 -8.53 8.30
N LYS A 9 -7.48 -7.92 9.33
CA LYS A 9 -8.79 -8.34 9.87
C LYS A 9 -9.90 -8.15 8.84
N ALA A 10 -9.87 -7.01 8.14
CA ALA A 10 -10.86 -6.72 7.10
C ALA A 10 -10.76 -7.69 5.91
N ARG A 11 -9.54 -8.12 5.53
CA ARG A 11 -9.33 -9.16 4.52
C ARG A 11 -9.90 -10.50 4.96
N LYS A 12 -9.62 -10.91 6.20
CA LYS A 12 -10.16 -12.17 6.77
C LYS A 12 -11.69 -12.18 6.73
N ARG A 13 -12.35 -11.07 7.10
CA ARG A 13 -13.81 -10.94 7.03
C ARG A 13 -14.36 -11.07 5.60
N LYS A 14 -13.59 -10.61 4.61
CA LYS A 14 -13.94 -10.71 3.18
C LYS A 14 -13.54 -12.05 2.54
N GLY A 15 -13.01 -13.01 3.29
CA GLY A 15 -12.54 -14.29 2.73
C GLY A 15 -11.31 -14.17 1.81
N LEU A 16 -10.58 -13.04 1.85
CA LEU A 16 -9.47 -12.79 0.93
C LEU A 16 -8.17 -13.44 1.42
N SER A 17 -7.59 -14.31 0.58
CA SER A 17 -6.27 -14.91 0.79
C SER A 17 -5.18 -14.19 -0.03
N PRO A 18 -3.95 -14.02 0.49
CA PRO A 18 -3.54 -14.25 1.88
C PRO A 18 -4.05 -13.14 2.82
N THR A 19 -4.35 -13.47 4.07
CA THR A 19 -4.78 -12.48 5.06
C THR A 19 -3.69 -11.42 5.31
N LYS A 20 -2.45 -11.86 5.56
CA LYS A 20 -1.28 -11.00 5.75
C LYS A 20 -0.52 -10.86 4.44
N ARG A 21 -0.32 -9.60 4.01
CA ARG A 21 0.38 -9.28 2.75
C ARG A 21 1.80 -8.73 2.94
N ARG A 22 2.13 -8.29 4.15
CA ARG A 22 3.52 -7.96 4.53
C ARG A 22 4.27 -9.27 4.77
N ILE A 23 5.25 -9.56 3.90
CA ILE A 23 6.07 -10.76 3.97
C ILE A 23 7.10 -10.58 5.09
N LYS A 24 7.89 -9.51 5.00
CA LYS A 24 8.93 -9.13 5.98
C LYS A 24 9.08 -7.60 6.05
N ARG A 25 9.98 -7.08 6.88
CA ARG A 25 10.31 -5.64 6.91
C ARG A 25 10.78 -5.20 5.52
N GLY A 26 10.30 -4.05 5.05
CA GLY A 26 10.60 -3.54 3.71
C GLY A 26 9.95 -4.27 2.54
N LEU A 27 9.20 -5.37 2.75
CA LEU A 27 8.62 -6.16 1.64
C LEU A 27 7.14 -6.49 1.84
N PHE A 28 6.33 -6.06 0.88
CA PHE A 28 4.89 -6.28 0.82
C PHE A 28 4.46 -6.80 -0.55
N ARG A 29 3.49 -7.71 -0.58
CA ARG A 29 2.91 -8.25 -1.82
C ARG A 29 1.51 -7.71 -2.06
N SER A 30 1.31 -7.04 -3.19
CA SER A 30 0.00 -6.52 -3.61
C SER A 30 -0.99 -7.65 -3.97
N ASN A 31 -2.26 -7.30 -4.19
CA ASN A 31 -3.25 -8.27 -4.68
C ASN A 31 -2.92 -8.80 -6.08
N LYS A 32 -2.23 -8.01 -6.90
CA LYS A 32 -1.82 -8.38 -8.27
C LYS A 32 -0.47 -9.13 -8.29
N GLY A 33 0.10 -9.45 -7.13
CA GLY A 33 1.39 -10.14 -7.03
C GLY A 33 2.62 -9.22 -7.02
N PHE A 34 2.50 -7.93 -7.35
CA PHE A 34 3.63 -6.99 -7.29
C PHE A 34 4.26 -6.90 -5.90
N LEU A 35 5.60 -6.89 -5.87
CA LEU A 35 6.39 -6.63 -4.69
C LEU A 35 6.64 -5.13 -4.57
N ILE A 36 6.24 -4.56 -3.44
CA ILE A 36 6.40 -3.14 -3.13
C ILE A 36 7.04 -3.00 -1.76
N ASN A 37 7.68 -1.86 -1.53
CA ASN A 37 8.21 -1.55 -0.21
C ASN A 37 7.05 -1.45 0.80
N ALA A 38 7.19 -2.15 1.94
CA ALA A 38 6.13 -2.23 2.94
C ALA A 38 5.80 -0.88 3.59
N ASP A 39 6.81 -0.02 3.78
CA ASP A 39 6.66 1.28 4.42
C ASP A 39 6.02 2.28 3.45
N VAL A 40 6.42 2.25 2.17
CA VAL A 40 5.75 3.02 1.09
C VAL A 40 4.28 2.64 0.97
N ASN A 41 3.96 1.34 0.96
CA ASN A 41 2.57 0.89 0.97
C ASN A 41 1.81 1.35 2.22
N GLY A 42 2.47 1.40 3.38
CA GLY A 42 1.90 1.93 4.61
C GLY A 42 1.53 3.40 4.49
N ALA A 43 2.47 4.24 4.04
CA ALA A 43 2.27 5.68 3.85
C ALA A 43 1.14 5.98 2.87
N LEU A 44 1.13 5.34 1.70
CA LEU A 44 0.07 5.52 0.70
C LEU A 44 -1.31 5.10 1.23
N GLN A 45 -1.37 4.05 2.05
CA GLN A 45 -2.63 3.61 2.65
C GLN A 45 -3.13 4.55 3.76
N ILE A 46 -2.25 5.23 4.49
CA ILE A 46 -2.63 6.31 5.42
C ILE A 46 -3.20 7.48 4.62
N LEU A 47 -2.47 7.91 3.59
CA LEU A 47 -2.88 9.00 2.71
C LEU A 47 -4.29 8.78 2.13
N ARG A 48 -4.56 7.59 1.60
CA ARG A 48 -5.88 7.21 1.08
C ARG A 48 -7.02 7.24 2.12
N LYS A 49 -6.72 7.08 3.41
CA LYS A 49 -7.74 7.10 4.48
C LYS A 49 -8.03 8.53 4.93
N VAL A 50 -6.97 9.34 5.06
CA VAL A 50 -7.07 10.72 5.56
C VAL A 50 -7.58 11.65 4.47
N VAL A 51 -7.16 11.41 3.22
CA VAL A 51 -7.55 12.19 2.04
C VAL A 51 -8.10 11.22 0.99
N PRO A 52 -9.41 10.92 1.02
CA PRO A 52 -10.02 9.92 0.14
C PRO A 52 -9.82 10.21 -1.36
N ASN A 53 -9.76 11.50 -1.72
CA ASN A 53 -9.58 11.98 -3.10
C ASN A 53 -8.12 12.30 -3.43
N ALA A 54 -7.17 11.83 -2.63
CA ALA A 54 -5.73 12.09 -2.77
C ALA A 54 -5.16 11.84 -4.18
N PHE A 55 -5.75 10.91 -4.92
CA PHE A 55 -5.29 10.49 -6.25
C PHE A 55 -6.28 10.85 -7.37
N ALA A 56 -7.38 11.53 -7.03
CA ALA A 56 -8.35 12.04 -7.98
C ALA A 56 -8.10 13.53 -8.21
N ASP A 57 -8.14 14.35 -7.14
CA ASP A 57 -8.01 15.82 -7.23
C ASP A 57 -7.41 16.47 -5.96
N GLY A 58 -7.06 15.68 -4.93
CA GLY A 58 -6.82 16.19 -3.58
C GLY A 58 -5.37 16.48 -3.18
N ILE A 59 -4.39 16.21 -4.05
CA ILE A 59 -2.97 16.43 -3.77
C ILE A 59 -2.30 17.02 -5.00
N ASP A 60 -1.75 18.22 -4.85
CA ASP A 60 -1.06 18.98 -5.90
C ASP A 60 0.24 18.27 -6.37
N GLY A 61 0.86 17.49 -5.47
CA GLY A 61 1.97 16.60 -5.81
C GLY A 61 2.47 15.76 -4.64
N ILE A 62 3.10 14.62 -4.95
CA ILE A 62 3.82 13.80 -3.95
C ILE A 62 5.30 14.18 -4.00
N GLY A 63 5.80 14.90 -3.00
CA GLY A 63 7.16 15.44 -2.98
C GLY A 63 8.29 14.39 -2.99
N LEU A 64 8.00 13.14 -2.62
CA LEU A 64 8.98 12.04 -2.66
C LEU A 64 8.31 10.71 -2.97
N VAL A 65 8.64 10.14 -4.13
CA VAL A 65 8.25 8.78 -4.53
C VAL A 65 9.53 7.97 -4.73
N PRO A 66 10.02 7.25 -3.71
CA PRO A 66 11.27 6.50 -3.84
C PRO A 66 11.09 5.35 -4.82
N VAL A 67 11.95 5.31 -5.85
CA VAL A 67 11.96 4.28 -6.88
C VAL A 67 13.12 3.33 -6.62
N LYS A 68 12.88 2.01 -6.67
CA LYS A 68 13.98 1.05 -6.62
C LYS A 68 14.59 0.95 -8.01
N LEU A 69 15.79 1.51 -8.17
CA LEU A 69 16.62 1.33 -9.36
C LEU A 69 17.37 0.00 -9.24
N ASN A 70 17.28 -0.85 -10.26
CA ASN A 70 18.15 -2.01 -10.39
C ASN A 70 19.19 -1.71 -11.47
N LEU A 71 20.42 -1.47 -11.05
CA LEU A 71 21.55 -1.26 -11.95
C LEU A 71 22.15 -2.63 -12.29
N ASN A 72 21.46 -3.39 -13.13
CA ASN A 72 22.09 -4.53 -13.78
C ASN A 72 22.91 -3.99 -14.95
N PHE A 73 24.24 -4.07 -14.82
CA PHE A 73 25.18 -3.91 -15.93
C PHE A 73 25.37 -5.25 -16.63
#